data_AF-A0A5N4AQ54-F1
#
_entry.id   AF-A0A5N4AQ54-F1
#
_cell.length_a   1.000
_cell.length_b   1.000
_cell.length_c   1.000
_cell.angle_alpha   90.00
_cell.angle_beta   90.00
_cell.angle_gamma   90.00
#
_symmetry.space_group_name_H-M   'P 1'
#
loop_
_entity.id
_entity.type
_entity.pdbx_description
1 polymer ?
#
loop_
_entity_poly.entity_id
_entity_poly.type
_entity_poly.pdbx_seq_one_letter_code
_entity_poly.pdbx_strand_id
1 'polypeptide(L)'
;MPPKLTVSQNVINRLKSVRETSKGNLYGVLHKNTLLIVGVSIYDDPQDSDMINALPTGIDIYGVVISGETKIGEEEVKRITSDVDVTDTPLYMSCVIGTAQNTIETFFNVNNQLEKTSYEVISDKEIYTQFVHIRVMTELPFVSGISPEIIKDSFSNLRKHLINGQVVFNIPNTNVYLMGDECEENGLVGLTGEPTVGEVCKNSLGEGGLKKKKTDLVDMDFLRMVMMKKVTRAASADFKIHTPVVHIDKCFSEMVKVNLKVDTLVVVHKHKKLVALYSILVESCCRFLRHLEGIMVNNVIMCDGDNSSISPLETYHFFPEPCGHFITRTFIKNENAELRAKARRLLHKRLLLPVNQPLFRVGNRFVFEGDAQGAGLLINPHESLNSVKNGGEIVLVKGKYRYYHYCQNNMDDNGWGCAYRSLQTLASWLLLQGYTDTEVPTFHDIQKCLVDIGDKPSSFVGSKQWIGSTEVNFVLNSLLNVTCKILYVSSGEDMASKGPELVYHFKHHGSPIMIGGGVLAHTILGVDYNNLTGEIKFLILDPHYTGSEDLDIILKKGWCGWKGAKFWDKTAYYNMCLPQVPSCV
;
A
#
# COMPACT_ATOMS: atom_id res chain seq x y z
N MET A 1 31.38 13.30 -16.32
CA MET A 1 31.47 11.83 -16.26
C MET A 1 30.12 11.33 -15.83
N PRO A 2 29.57 10.28 -16.46
CA PRO A 2 28.28 9.71 -16.07
C PRO A 2 28.35 9.18 -14.62
N PRO A 3 27.23 9.22 -13.88
CA PRO A 3 27.17 8.69 -12.52
C PRO A 3 27.31 7.17 -12.53
N LYS A 4 27.72 6.59 -11.40
CA LYS A 4 27.65 5.13 -11.21
C LYS A 4 26.19 4.68 -11.25
N LEU A 5 25.86 3.62 -12.00
CA LEU A 5 24.50 3.12 -12.14
C LEU A 5 24.23 1.93 -11.22
N THR A 6 23.17 2.03 -10.42
CA THR A 6 22.62 0.93 -9.62
C THR A 6 21.13 0.79 -9.94
N VAL A 7 20.63 -0.44 -10.04
CA VAL A 7 19.22 -0.71 -10.39
C VAL A 7 18.62 -1.67 -9.36
N SER A 8 17.40 -1.39 -8.90
CA SER A 8 16.71 -2.28 -7.97
C SER A 8 16.41 -3.63 -8.62
N GLN A 9 16.51 -4.69 -7.81
CA GLN A 9 16.15 -6.03 -8.24
C GLN A 9 14.72 -6.11 -8.80
N ASN A 10 13.78 -5.34 -8.21
CA ASN A 10 12.39 -5.27 -8.65
C ASN A 10 12.21 -4.68 -10.06
N VAL A 11 12.98 -3.64 -10.41
CA VAL A 11 12.96 -3.09 -11.78
C VAL A 11 13.46 -4.14 -12.78
N ILE A 12 14.57 -4.83 -12.47
CA ILE A 12 15.11 -5.89 -13.32
C ILE A 12 14.12 -7.04 -13.48
N ASN A 13 13.49 -7.49 -12.39
CA ASN A 13 12.51 -8.57 -12.41
C ASN A 13 11.30 -8.22 -13.29
N ARG A 14 10.76 -7.00 -13.15
CA ARG A 14 9.66 -6.52 -13.97
C ARG A 14 10.04 -6.42 -15.45
N LEU A 15 11.20 -5.84 -15.78
CA LEU A 15 11.67 -5.76 -17.16
C LEU A 15 11.92 -7.14 -17.79
N LYS A 16 12.42 -8.11 -17.03
CA LYS A 16 12.59 -9.50 -17.49
C LYS A 16 11.27 -10.21 -17.78
N SER A 17 10.17 -9.74 -17.20
CA SER A 17 8.83 -10.31 -17.42
C SER A 17 8.08 -9.71 -18.60
N VAL A 18 8.60 -8.63 -19.20
CA VAL A 18 7.95 -7.93 -20.33
C VAL A 18 7.86 -8.84 -21.55
N ARG A 19 6.69 -8.88 -22.18
CA ARG A 19 6.41 -9.67 -23.39
C ARG A 19 6.01 -8.86 -24.61
N GLU A 20 5.77 -7.57 -24.42
CA GLU A 20 5.28 -6.67 -25.47
C GLU A 20 6.25 -5.50 -25.68
N THR A 21 6.30 -5.01 -26.91
CA THR A 21 7.03 -3.79 -27.23
C THR A 21 6.38 -2.62 -26.52
N SER A 22 7.16 -1.86 -25.75
CA SER A 22 6.64 -0.77 -24.92
C SER A 22 7.71 0.30 -24.70
N LYS A 23 7.26 1.53 -24.50
CA LYS A 23 8.10 2.67 -24.10
C LYS A 23 7.73 3.07 -22.69
N GLY A 24 8.71 3.55 -21.92
CA GLY A 24 8.52 3.83 -20.51
C GLY A 24 9.55 4.76 -19.91
N ASN A 25 9.25 5.21 -18.69
CA ASN A 25 10.09 6.06 -17.87
C ASN A 25 10.81 5.25 -16.79
N LEU A 26 12.02 5.68 -16.47
CA LEU A 26 12.86 5.14 -15.41
C LEU A 26 12.92 6.13 -14.26
N TYR A 27 12.54 5.66 -13.09
CA TYR A 27 12.40 6.47 -11.89
C TYR A 27 13.53 6.16 -10.92
N GLY A 28 14.21 7.18 -10.44
CA GLY A 28 15.40 6.99 -9.62
C GLY A 28 15.70 8.13 -8.67
N VAL A 29 16.77 7.95 -7.91
CA VAL A 29 17.33 8.92 -6.96
C VAL A 29 18.83 9.05 -7.22
N LEU A 30 19.32 10.28 -7.30
CA LEU A 30 20.75 10.57 -7.43
C LEU A 30 21.34 10.93 -6.06
N HIS A 31 22.33 10.16 -5.58
CA HIS A 31 23.06 10.45 -4.34
C HIS A 31 24.56 10.22 -4.51
N LYS A 32 25.39 11.22 -4.16
CA LYS A 32 26.86 11.15 -4.21
C LYS A 32 27.40 10.55 -5.53
N ASN A 33 26.93 11.06 -6.67
CA ASN A 33 27.30 10.60 -8.01
C ASN A 33 26.93 9.14 -8.34
N THR A 34 26.00 8.55 -7.58
CA THR A 34 25.40 7.24 -7.89
C THR A 34 23.93 7.45 -8.20
N LEU A 35 23.51 7.03 -9.39
CA LEU A 35 22.12 7.00 -9.82
C LEU A 35 21.52 5.63 -9.46
N LEU A 36 20.55 5.63 -8.55
CA LEU A 36 19.79 4.44 -8.18
C LEU A 36 18.44 4.47 -8.89
N ILE A 37 18.19 3.55 -9.81
CA ILE A 37 16.88 3.35 -10.42
C ILE A 37 16.04 2.42 -9.53
N VAL A 38 14.92 2.93 -9.03
CA VAL A 38 14.01 2.23 -8.11
C VAL A 38 12.69 1.82 -8.76
N GLY A 39 12.29 2.51 -9.83
CA GLY A 39 11.00 2.31 -10.47
C GLY A 39 11.07 2.32 -11.99
N VAL A 40 10.07 1.71 -12.60
CA VAL A 40 9.82 1.73 -14.04
C VAL A 40 8.32 1.78 -14.27
N SER A 41 7.90 2.55 -15.28
CA SER A 41 6.54 2.46 -15.82
C SER A 41 6.53 2.58 -17.33
N ILE A 42 5.68 1.83 -18.00
CA ILE A 42 5.36 1.99 -19.41
C ILE A 42 4.22 2.99 -19.60
N TYR A 43 4.22 3.69 -20.74
CA TYR A 43 3.16 4.62 -21.12
C TYR A 43 2.74 4.36 -22.57
N ASP A 44 1.46 4.62 -22.85
CA ASP A 44 0.92 4.60 -24.23
C ASP A 44 1.12 5.98 -24.90
N ASP A 45 1.09 7.07 -24.13
CA ASP A 45 1.35 8.45 -24.56
C ASP A 45 2.46 9.08 -23.70
N PRO A 46 3.56 9.61 -24.28
CA PRO A 46 4.61 10.30 -23.54
C PRO A 46 4.14 11.50 -22.70
N GLN A 47 3.02 12.14 -23.07
CA GLN A 47 2.48 13.31 -22.35
C GLN A 47 1.77 12.94 -21.05
N ASP A 48 1.60 11.65 -20.76
CA ASP A 48 0.97 11.15 -19.55
C ASP A 48 1.92 11.26 -18.34
N SER A 49 2.08 12.50 -17.86
CA SER A 49 2.93 12.86 -16.73
C SER A 49 2.35 12.47 -15.36
N ASP A 50 1.18 11.81 -15.29
CA ASP A 50 0.48 11.57 -14.02
C ASP A 50 1.28 10.72 -13.04
N MET A 51 2.16 9.83 -13.54
CA MET A 51 2.85 8.87 -12.68
C MET A 51 3.88 9.53 -11.75
N ILE A 52 4.59 10.58 -12.18
CA ILE A 52 5.61 11.21 -11.32
C ILE A 52 4.98 11.85 -10.07
N ASN A 53 3.76 12.37 -10.20
CA ASN A 53 3.03 12.98 -9.10
C ASN A 53 2.47 11.93 -8.11
N ALA A 54 2.39 10.66 -8.52
CA ALA A 54 1.98 9.55 -7.66
C ALA A 54 3.15 8.95 -6.86
N LEU A 55 4.41 9.22 -7.25
CA LEU A 55 5.59 8.69 -6.57
C LEU A 55 6.03 9.60 -5.41
N PRO A 56 6.69 9.04 -4.38
CA PRO A 56 7.34 9.84 -3.35
C PRO A 56 8.28 10.90 -3.93
N THR A 57 8.23 12.10 -3.40
CA THR A 57 9.15 13.18 -3.80
C THR A 57 10.58 12.81 -3.46
N GLY A 58 11.52 13.13 -4.34
CA GLY A 58 12.90 12.63 -4.29
C GLY A 58 13.15 11.48 -5.28
N ILE A 59 12.08 10.83 -5.76
CA ILE A 59 12.13 9.98 -6.96
C ILE A 59 11.75 10.84 -8.17
N ASP A 60 12.63 10.88 -9.17
CA ASP A 60 12.46 11.64 -10.40
C ASP A 60 12.70 10.78 -11.65
N ILE A 61 12.31 11.30 -12.82
CA ILE A 61 12.54 10.63 -14.11
C ILE A 61 13.99 10.87 -14.51
N TYR A 62 14.83 9.84 -14.47
CA TYR A 62 16.25 9.93 -14.84
C TYR A 62 16.55 9.32 -16.22
N GLY A 63 15.54 8.77 -16.88
CA GLY A 63 15.74 8.08 -18.13
C GLY A 63 14.50 7.43 -18.69
N VAL A 64 14.70 6.72 -19.79
CA VAL A 64 13.67 6.04 -20.56
C VAL A 64 14.06 4.58 -20.81
N VAL A 65 13.05 3.72 -20.91
CA VAL A 65 13.21 2.32 -21.25
C VAL A 65 12.39 1.98 -22.48
N ILE A 66 12.97 1.15 -23.35
CA ILE A 66 12.25 0.58 -24.48
C ILE A 66 12.42 -0.93 -24.46
N SER A 67 11.28 -1.63 -24.44
CA SER A 67 11.20 -3.06 -24.69
C SER A 67 10.81 -3.32 -26.14
N GLY A 68 11.39 -4.33 -26.77
CA GLY A 68 11.06 -4.75 -28.13
C GLY A 68 11.94 -5.89 -28.63
N GLU A 69 11.67 -6.39 -29.84
CA GLU A 69 12.45 -7.47 -30.46
C GLU A 69 13.82 -6.99 -30.98
N THR A 70 13.90 -5.71 -31.36
CA THR A 70 15.11 -5.09 -31.90
C THR A 70 15.42 -3.80 -31.14
N LYS A 71 16.69 -3.41 -31.19
CA LYS A 71 17.12 -2.11 -30.69
C LYS A 71 16.61 -1.01 -31.62
N ILE A 72 16.10 0.06 -31.04
CA ILE A 72 15.76 1.27 -31.78
C ILE A 72 17.01 2.03 -32.22
N GLY A 73 16.91 2.84 -33.27
CA GLY A 73 18.01 3.63 -33.80
C GLY A 73 18.43 4.76 -32.85
N GLU A 74 19.71 5.15 -32.90
CA GLU A 74 20.27 6.17 -31.99
C GLU A 74 19.55 7.51 -32.04
N GLU A 75 19.09 7.94 -33.22
CA GLU A 75 18.34 9.19 -33.40
C GLU A 75 17.01 9.18 -32.64
N GLU A 76 16.33 8.03 -32.60
CA GLU A 76 15.10 7.90 -31.81
C GLU A 76 15.41 7.95 -30.32
N VAL A 77 16.50 7.31 -29.87
CA VAL A 77 16.95 7.36 -28.47
C VAL A 77 17.22 8.80 -28.04
N LYS A 78 17.94 9.58 -28.87
CA LYS A 78 18.24 11.00 -28.58
C LYS A 78 16.95 11.79 -28.37
N ARG A 79 15.97 11.64 -29.27
CA ARG A 79 14.67 12.33 -29.21
C ARG A 79 13.88 11.98 -27.95
N ILE A 80 13.85 10.72 -27.52
CA ILE A 80 13.07 10.35 -26.31
C ILE A 80 13.78 10.75 -25.01
N THR A 81 15.12 10.83 -25.03
CA THR A 81 15.88 11.23 -23.85
C THR A 81 15.94 12.75 -23.65
N SER A 82 15.65 13.56 -24.68
CA SER A 82 15.64 15.01 -24.56
C SER A 82 14.50 15.54 -23.69
N ASP A 83 13.46 14.74 -23.44
CA ASP A 83 12.33 15.09 -22.60
C ASP A 83 12.63 14.88 -21.09
N VAL A 84 13.85 14.49 -20.74
CA VAL A 84 14.28 14.24 -19.35
C VAL A 84 15.00 15.46 -18.79
N ASP A 85 14.28 16.27 -18.02
CA ASP A 85 14.78 17.57 -17.54
C ASP A 85 15.68 17.52 -16.29
N VAL A 86 15.67 16.41 -15.53
CA VAL A 86 16.32 16.37 -14.20
C VAL A 86 17.86 16.19 -14.29
N THR A 87 18.39 15.83 -15.45
CA THR A 87 19.80 15.47 -15.63
C THR A 87 20.29 15.78 -17.04
N ASP A 88 21.53 16.25 -17.17
CA ASP A 88 22.18 16.46 -18.47
C ASP A 88 22.65 15.14 -19.12
N THR A 89 22.66 14.04 -18.35
CA THR A 89 23.06 12.72 -18.83
C THR A 89 21.94 11.69 -18.59
N PRO A 90 20.85 11.73 -19.36
CA PRO A 90 19.72 10.83 -19.17
C PRO A 90 20.10 9.38 -19.49
N LEU A 91 19.50 8.46 -18.74
CA LEU A 91 19.69 7.03 -18.88
C LEU A 91 18.77 6.46 -19.95
N TYR A 92 19.30 5.60 -20.80
CA TYR A 92 18.53 4.76 -21.71
C TYR A 92 18.74 3.29 -21.35
N MET A 93 17.64 2.57 -21.11
CA MET A 93 17.63 1.11 -20.99
C MET A 93 16.98 0.46 -22.21
N SER A 94 17.71 -0.42 -22.88
CA SER A 94 17.16 -1.28 -23.93
C SER A 94 16.87 -2.66 -23.36
N CYS A 95 15.62 -3.09 -23.44
CA CYS A 95 15.16 -4.41 -23.02
C CYS A 95 14.79 -5.24 -24.26
N VAL A 96 15.71 -6.05 -24.76
CA VAL A 96 15.46 -6.90 -25.93
C VAL A 96 14.72 -8.15 -25.48
N ILE A 97 13.54 -8.38 -26.05
CA ILE A 97 12.66 -9.50 -25.71
C ILE A 97 13.21 -10.76 -26.39
N GLY A 98 13.61 -11.74 -25.58
CA GLY A 98 14.19 -12.99 -26.04
C GLY A 98 13.24 -14.18 -25.89
N THR A 99 13.55 -15.29 -26.58
CA THR A 99 12.76 -16.53 -26.52
C THR A 99 12.84 -17.23 -25.15
N ALA A 100 13.98 -17.14 -24.45
CA ALA A 100 14.17 -17.71 -23.12
C ALA A 100 14.10 -16.65 -22.00
N GLN A 101 14.84 -15.54 -22.15
CA GLN A 101 14.87 -14.42 -21.20
C GLN A 101 15.13 -13.11 -21.95
N ASN A 102 14.66 -12.00 -21.39
CA ASN A 102 14.95 -10.68 -21.91
C ASN A 102 16.38 -10.26 -21.54
N THR A 103 17.07 -9.58 -22.46
CA THR A 103 18.39 -9.00 -22.21
C THR A 103 18.26 -7.50 -22.00
N ILE A 104 18.98 -6.97 -21.01
CA ILE A 104 18.91 -5.55 -20.63
C ILE A 104 20.29 -4.94 -20.84
N GLU A 105 20.35 -3.89 -21.66
CA GLU A 105 21.54 -3.07 -21.86
C GLU A 105 21.26 -1.62 -21.47
N THR A 106 22.26 -0.96 -20.92
CA THR A 106 22.13 0.39 -20.37
C THR A 106 23.15 1.34 -20.97
N PHE A 107 22.70 2.56 -21.29
CA PHE A 107 23.50 3.59 -21.94
C PHE A 107 23.20 4.95 -21.32
N PHE A 108 24.21 5.78 -21.11
CA PHE A 108 23.99 7.20 -20.83
C PHE A 108 24.04 7.99 -22.12
N ASN A 109 23.12 8.92 -22.32
CA ASN A 109 23.25 9.92 -23.37
C ASN A 109 24.11 11.07 -22.85
N VAL A 110 25.36 11.14 -23.28
CA VAL A 110 26.31 12.19 -22.92
C VAL A 110 26.60 13.01 -24.17
N ASN A 111 26.24 14.29 -24.19
CA ASN A 111 26.46 15.18 -25.35
C ASN A 111 25.91 14.62 -26.67
N ASN A 112 24.70 14.04 -26.66
CA ASN A 112 24.08 13.37 -27.82
C ASN A 112 24.84 12.15 -28.33
N GLN A 113 25.66 11.50 -27.49
CA GLN A 113 26.33 10.23 -27.78
C GLN A 113 25.93 9.19 -26.72
N LEU A 114 25.62 7.97 -27.17
CA LEU A 114 25.25 6.87 -26.28
C LEU A 114 26.50 6.15 -25.78
N GLU A 115 26.83 6.37 -24.51
CA GLU A 115 27.92 5.68 -23.82
C GLU A 115 27.37 4.44 -23.10
N LYS A 116 27.78 3.24 -23.54
CA LYS A 116 27.40 1.98 -22.87
C LYS A 116 27.92 1.97 -21.43
N THR A 117 27.06 1.61 -20.49
CA THR A 117 27.36 1.59 -19.06
C THR A 117 26.96 0.25 -18.46
N SER A 118 27.69 -0.20 -17.43
CA SER A 118 27.31 -1.35 -16.61
C SER A 118 26.52 -0.90 -15.38
N TYR A 119 25.58 -1.74 -14.92
CA TYR A 119 24.85 -1.49 -13.69
C TYR A 119 25.11 -2.58 -12.64
N GLU A 120 25.04 -2.19 -11.38
CA GLU A 120 24.97 -3.11 -10.24
C GLU A 120 23.51 -3.32 -9.83
N VAL A 121 23.14 -4.55 -9.47
CA VAL A 121 21.81 -4.85 -8.95
C VAL A 121 21.84 -4.78 -7.43
N ILE A 122 20.93 -4.03 -6.84
CA ILE A 122 20.78 -3.87 -5.39
C ILE A 122 19.48 -4.49 -4.92
N SER A 123 19.50 -5.13 -3.74
CA SER A 123 18.30 -5.69 -3.14
C SER A 123 17.43 -4.60 -2.51
N ASP A 124 16.12 -4.81 -2.46
CA ASP A 124 15.20 -3.83 -1.87
C ASP A 124 15.49 -3.61 -0.37
N LYS A 125 15.88 -4.65 0.35
CA LYS A 125 16.29 -4.56 1.77
C LYS A 125 17.45 -3.59 1.96
N GLU A 126 18.46 -3.66 1.09
CA GLU A 126 19.60 -2.74 1.15
C GLU A 126 19.18 -1.31 0.84
N ILE A 127 18.28 -1.09 -0.13
CA ILE A 127 17.68 0.22 -0.40
C ILE A 127 17.00 0.74 0.88
N TYR A 128 16.15 -0.06 1.54
CA TYR A 128 15.42 0.38 2.74
C TYR A 128 16.35 0.78 3.90
N THR A 129 17.54 0.19 4.01
CA THR A 129 18.53 0.60 5.02
C THR A 129 19.28 1.92 4.72
N GLN A 130 19.14 2.45 3.50
CA GLN A 130 19.83 3.65 3.04
C GLN A 130 18.93 4.90 3.02
N PHE A 131 17.61 4.70 2.93
CA PHE A 131 16.65 5.79 2.74
C PHE A 131 15.65 5.88 3.90
N VAL A 132 15.23 7.10 4.20
CA VAL A 132 14.15 7.40 5.14
C VAL A 132 12.94 7.88 4.35
N HIS A 133 11.76 7.37 4.71
CA HIS A 133 10.48 7.78 4.16
C HIS A 133 9.85 8.82 5.08
N ILE A 134 9.53 10.00 4.56
CA ILE A 134 8.93 11.08 5.32
C ILE A 134 7.49 11.25 4.87
N ARG A 135 6.53 11.08 5.79
CA ARG A 135 5.11 11.34 5.54
C ARG A 135 4.75 12.73 6.01
N VAL A 136 4.34 13.58 5.07
CA VAL A 136 3.97 14.98 5.33
C VAL A 136 2.46 15.09 5.30
N MET A 137 1.88 15.58 6.41
CA MET A 137 0.43 15.75 6.55
C MET A 137 0.04 17.19 6.87
N THR A 138 -1.07 17.64 6.30
CA THR A 138 -1.76 18.89 6.68
C THR A 138 -3.19 18.90 6.15
N GLU A 139 -4.04 19.75 6.72
CA GLU A 139 -5.33 20.09 6.13
C GLU A 139 -5.30 21.55 5.68
N LEU A 140 -5.67 21.79 4.42
CA LEU A 140 -5.69 23.12 3.82
C LEU A 140 -7.12 23.51 3.45
N PRO A 141 -7.65 24.63 3.98
CA PRO A 141 -8.93 25.13 3.53
C PRO A 141 -8.79 25.60 2.08
N PHE A 142 -9.64 25.09 1.21
CA PHE A 142 -9.70 25.43 -0.20
C PHE A 142 -11.07 25.99 -0.55
N VAL A 143 -11.06 27.18 -1.15
CA VAL A 143 -12.25 27.87 -1.63
C VAL A 143 -11.96 28.32 -3.05
N SER A 144 -12.80 27.93 -3.99
CA SER A 144 -12.64 28.24 -5.41
C SER A 144 -14.01 28.38 -6.07
N GLY A 145 -14.08 29.10 -7.19
CA GLY A 145 -15.19 28.92 -8.13
C GLY A 145 -15.16 27.52 -8.74
N ILE A 146 -16.26 27.11 -9.37
CA ILE A 146 -16.44 25.76 -9.92
C ILE A 146 -15.96 25.59 -11.37
N SER A 147 -15.49 26.64 -12.07
CA SER A 147 -14.96 26.44 -13.43
C SER A 147 -13.59 25.73 -13.37
N PRO A 148 -13.28 24.81 -14.32
CA PRO A 148 -11.97 24.17 -14.41
C PRO A 148 -10.79 25.15 -14.35
N GLU A 149 -10.91 26.28 -15.03
CA GLU A 149 -9.89 27.34 -15.12
C GLU A 149 -9.70 28.04 -13.77
N ILE A 150 -10.80 28.40 -13.10
CA ILE A 150 -10.75 29.04 -11.77
C ILE A 150 -10.17 28.08 -10.72
N ILE A 151 -10.47 26.78 -10.82
CA ILE A 151 -9.89 25.75 -9.95
C ILE A 151 -8.39 25.67 -10.16
N LYS A 152 -7.93 25.58 -11.41
CA LYS A 152 -6.49 25.56 -11.75
C LYS A 152 -5.77 26.79 -11.21
N ASP A 153 -6.36 27.98 -11.38
CA ASP A 153 -5.80 29.22 -10.84
C ASP A 153 -5.74 29.23 -9.31
N SER A 154 -6.77 28.72 -8.64
CA SER A 154 -6.84 28.61 -7.18
C SER A 154 -5.77 27.65 -6.64
N PHE A 155 -5.57 26.50 -7.27
CA PHE A 155 -4.49 25.57 -6.94
C PHE A 155 -3.10 26.17 -7.22
N SER A 156 -2.95 26.90 -8.32
CA SER A 156 -1.72 27.63 -8.65
C SER A 156 -1.36 28.66 -7.58
N ASN A 157 -2.34 29.44 -7.11
CA ASN A 157 -2.16 30.40 -6.03
C ASN A 157 -1.80 29.70 -4.71
N LEU A 158 -2.46 28.58 -4.39
CA LEU A 158 -2.12 27.79 -3.20
C LEU A 158 -0.67 27.30 -3.25
N ARG A 159 -0.19 26.79 -4.39
CA ARG A 159 1.22 26.40 -4.56
C ARG A 159 2.18 27.57 -4.41
N LYS A 160 1.89 28.74 -5.01
CA LYS A 160 2.70 29.96 -4.84
C LYS A 160 2.84 30.35 -3.38
N HIS A 161 1.77 30.22 -2.59
CA HIS A 161 1.83 30.47 -1.15
C HIS A 161 2.78 29.52 -0.41
N LEU A 162 2.83 28.24 -0.78
CA LEU A 162 3.78 27.29 -0.19
C LEU A 162 5.24 27.63 -0.54
N ILE A 163 5.48 28.02 -1.79
CA ILE A 163 6.82 28.36 -2.31
C ILE A 163 7.37 29.64 -1.67
N ASN A 164 6.51 30.63 -1.40
CA ASN A 164 6.89 31.94 -0.84
C ASN A 164 7.20 31.91 0.68
N GLY A 165 7.75 30.82 1.21
CA GLY A 165 8.24 30.79 2.59
C GLY A 165 7.16 30.82 3.69
N GLN A 166 5.86 30.72 3.35
CA GLN A 166 4.74 30.90 4.30
C GLN A 166 4.39 29.64 5.10
N VAL A 167 5.23 28.60 5.03
CA VAL A 167 5.00 27.33 5.73
C VAL A 167 6.17 26.96 6.63
N VAL A 168 5.87 26.12 7.61
CA VAL A 168 6.81 25.54 8.56
C VAL A 168 6.49 24.06 8.68
N PHE A 169 7.50 23.21 8.80
CA PHE A 169 7.31 21.79 9.04
C PHE A 169 7.73 21.44 10.46
N ASN A 170 6.90 20.70 11.17
CA ASN A 170 7.17 20.24 12.54
C ASN A 170 7.28 18.72 12.59
N ILE A 171 8.18 18.21 13.42
CA ILE A 171 8.19 16.79 13.81
C ILE A 171 7.25 16.64 15.02
N PRO A 172 6.14 15.89 14.91
CA PRO A 172 5.14 15.79 15.98
C PRO A 172 5.74 15.34 17.31
N ASN A 173 5.17 15.85 18.41
CA ASN A 173 5.62 15.58 19.78
C ASN A 173 7.06 16.03 20.08
N THR A 174 7.64 16.89 19.24
CA THR A 174 8.94 17.50 19.46
C THR A 174 8.88 19.01 19.22
N ASN A 175 9.86 19.73 19.74
CA ASN A 175 10.04 21.17 19.48
C ASN A 175 10.89 21.44 18.24
N VAL A 176 10.98 20.47 17.31
CA VAL A 176 11.80 20.59 16.10
C VAL A 176 10.97 21.18 14.97
N TYR A 177 11.41 22.32 14.44
CA TYR A 177 10.78 23.02 13.33
C TYR A 177 11.76 23.31 12.21
N LEU A 178 11.28 23.14 10.98
CA LEU A 178 12.00 23.45 9.77
C LEU A 178 11.30 24.59 9.02
N MET A 179 12.03 25.67 8.81
CA MET A 179 11.61 26.91 8.17
C MET A 179 12.47 27.17 6.93
N GLY A 180 11.97 27.99 6.01
CA GLY A 180 12.71 28.40 4.82
C GLY A 180 13.84 29.39 5.12
N ASP A 181 14.62 29.67 4.09
CA ASP A 181 15.86 30.49 4.12
C ASP A 181 15.65 31.96 4.56
N GLU A 182 14.41 32.38 4.79
CA GLU A 182 14.07 33.72 5.32
C GLU A 182 14.44 33.89 6.80
N CYS A 183 14.85 32.83 7.51
CA CYS A 183 15.24 32.88 8.93
C CYS A 183 16.76 32.96 9.07
N GLU A 184 17.25 33.89 9.89
CA GLU A 184 18.70 34.13 10.13
C GLU A 184 19.44 32.91 10.71
N GLU A 185 18.73 31.97 11.35
CA GLU A 185 19.27 30.74 11.95
C GLU A 185 19.01 29.49 11.07
N ASN A 186 19.83 29.20 10.05
CA ASN A 186 19.89 27.92 9.29
C ASN A 186 18.55 27.18 8.99
N GLY A 187 17.41 27.87 8.99
CA GLY A 187 16.06 27.31 8.91
C GLY A 187 15.66 26.27 9.97
N LEU A 188 16.48 25.96 10.99
CA LEU A 188 16.25 24.83 11.91
C LEU A 188 16.15 25.28 13.36
N VAL A 189 15.00 25.03 13.98
CA VAL A 189 14.72 25.35 15.39
C VAL A 189 14.55 24.05 16.19
N GLY A 190 15.06 24.03 17.42
CA GLY A 190 14.88 22.93 18.38
C GLY A 190 15.95 21.84 18.37
N LEU A 191 16.90 21.90 17.43
CA LEU A 191 18.10 21.06 17.40
C LEU A 191 19.34 21.92 17.17
N THR A 192 20.45 21.54 17.78
CA THR A 192 21.76 22.17 17.58
C THR A 192 22.61 21.34 16.61
N GLY A 193 23.44 21.99 15.79
CA GLY A 193 24.33 21.34 14.83
C GLY A 193 23.68 21.09 13.47
N GLU A 194 24.26 20.18 12.68
CA GLU A 194 23.78 19.82 11.34
C GLU A 194 23.34 18.34 11.29
N PRO A 195 22.27 17.95 12.01
CA PRO A 195 21.86 16.56 12.10
C PRO A 195 21.43 16.02 10.73
N THR A 196 21.70 14.74 10.52
CA THR A 196 21.20 14.02 9.34
C THR A 196 19.78 13.51 9.58
N VAL A 197 19.03 13.30 8.50
CA VAL A 197 17.65 12.75 8.59
C VAL A 197 17.63 11.41 9.30
N GLY A 198 18.64 10.56 9.07
CA GLY A 198 18.75 9.25 9.73
C GLY A 198 18.98 9.33 11.24
N GLU A 199 19.71 10.34 11.73
CA GLU A 199 19.89 10.56 13.17
C GLU A 199 18.58 10.98 13.83
N VAL A 200 17.87 11.93 13.21
CA VAL A 200 16.59 12.43 13.72
C VAL A 200 15.54 11.32 13.74
N CYS A 201 15.46 10.51 12.68
CA CYS A 201 14.53 9.39 12.59
C CYS A 201 14.72 8.40 13.75
N LYS A 202 15.97 8.07 14.10
CA LYS A 202 16.28 7.18 15.23
C LYS A 202 15.89 7.79 16.58
N ASN A 203 16.16 9.08 16.77
CA ASN A 203 15.87 9.78 18.02
C ASN A 203 14.37 10.01 18.23
N SER A 204 13.62 10.29 17.16
CA SER A 204 12.15 10.41 17.22
C SER A 204 11.43 9.11 17.56
N LEU A 205 12.12 7.97 17.44
CA LEU A 205 11.62 6.64 17.82
C LEU A 205 11.90 6.29 19.31
N GLY A 206 12.51 7.21 20.08
CA GLY A 206 12.72 7.11 21.52
C GLY A 206 13.91 6.24 21.97
N GLU A 207 14.77 6.80 22.83
CA GLU A 207 15.71 6.02 23.65
C GLU A 207 14.92 5.21 24.68
N GLY A 208 14.55 3.98 24.32
CA GLY A 208 13.70 3.12 25.14
C GLY A 208 12.74 2.23 24.35
N GLY A 209 12.78 2.28 23.01
CA GLY A 209 11.95 1.46 22.15
C GLY A 209 11.97 -0.02 22.58
N LEU A 210 10.81 -0.49 23.06
CA LEU A 210 10.44 -1.90 23.04
C LEU A 210 10.95 -2.46 21.71
N LYS A 211 11.82 -3.48 21.78
CA LYS A 211 12.38 -4.20 20.63
C LYS A 211 11.36 -4.18 19.49
N LYS A 212 11.71 -3.56 18.34
CA LYS A 212 10.91 -3.56 17.10
C LYS A 212 10.11 -4.86 17.07
N LYS A 213 8.79 -4.80 17.29
CA LYS A 213 7.94 -5.94 16.95
C LYS A 213 8.20 -6.16 15.47
N LYS A 214 8.67 -7.35 15.11
CA LYS A 214 8.89 -7.80 13.73
C LYS A 214 7.54 -7.96 13.02
N THR A 215 6.77 -6.87 12.93
CA THR A 215 5.38 -6.88 12.43
C THR A 215 5.22 -6.13 11.12
N ASP A 216 6.27 -5.46 10.62
CA ASP A 216 6.22 -4.86 9.30
C ASP A 216 6.94 -5.75 8.28
N LEU A 217 6.22 -6.07 7.21
CA LEU A 217 6.71 -6.74 6.00
C LEU A 217 7.95 -6.05 5.40
N VAL A 218 8.25 -4.81 5.80
CA VAL A 218 9.38 -4.02 5.30
C VAL A 218 10.04 -3.25 6.45
N ASP A 219 11.31 -3.53 6.71
CA ASP A 219 12.15 -2.82 7.70
C ASP A 219 12.56 -1.44 7.13
N MET A 220 11.58 -0.54 7.01
CA MET A 220 11.77 0.83 6.51
C MET A 220 11.77 1.84 7.67
N ASP A 221 12.61 2.86 7.56
CA ASP A 221 12.61 3.99 8.47
C ASP A 221 11.57 5.04 8.02
N PHE A 222 10.66 5.40 8.94
CA PHE A 222 9.63 6.41 8.70
C PHE A 222 9.78 7.61 9.65
N LEU A 223 9.60 8.81 9.09
CA LEU A 223 9.50 10.06 9.85
C LEU A 223 8.18 10.76 9.52
N ARG A 224 7.42 11.14 10.54
CA ARG A 224 6.20 11.94 10.35
C ARG A 224 6.53 13.42 10.45
N MET A 225 6.01 14.22 9.54
CA MET A 225 6.08 15.68 9.61
C MET A 225 4.71 16.29 9.37
N VAL A 226 4.42 17.39 10.08
CA VAL A 226 3.19 18.16 9.92
C VAL A 226 3.54 19.52 9.32
N MET A 227 2.90 19.86 8.20
CA MET A 227 3.01 21.19 7.62
C MET A 227 2.06 22.14 8.35
N MET A 228 2.55 23.33 8.67
CA MET A 228 1.81 24.42 9.31
C MET A 228 1.95 25.68 8.48
N LYS A 229 0.91 26.52 8.50
CA LYS A 229 0.92 27.84 7.85
C LYS A 229 1.36 28.90 8.85
N LYS A 230 2.30 29.77 8.45
CA LYS A 230 2.66 30.96 9.23
C LYS A 230 1.47 31.91 9.28
N VAL A 231 1.03 32.28 10.49
CA VAL A 231 -0.06 33.26 10.69
C VAL A 231 0.51 34.68 10.78
N THR A 232 1.73 34.82 11.31
CA THR A 232 2.47 36.07 11.38
C THR A 232 3.20 36.33 10.07
N ARG A 233 2.98 37.51 9.48
CA ARG A 233 3.73 37.97 8.31
C ARG A 233 5.15 38.36 8.76
N ALA A 234 6.17 37.93 8.02
CA ALA A 234 7.53 38.41 8.26
C ALA A 234 7.57 39.94 8.11
N ALA A 235 8.25 40.63 9.03
CA ALA A 235 8.31 42.08 9.11
C ALA A 235 9.03 42.76 7.92
N SER A 236 9.63 41.97 7.02
CA SER A 236 10.56 42.40 5.98
C SER A 236 9.95 42.56 4.58
N ALA A 237 8.64 42.43 4.42
CA ALA A 237 8.01 42.76 3.14
C ALA A 237 7.70 44.26 3.08
N ASP A 238 8.56 45.03 2.42
CA ASP A 238 8.35 46.42 1.99
C ASP A 238 7.12 46.51 1.07
N PHE A 239 5.93 46.45 1.64
CA PHE A 239 4.70 46.81 0.94
C PHE A 239 4.43 48.29 1.19
N LYS A 240 4.38 49.08 0.11
CA LYS A 240 3.74 50.40 0.15
C LYS A 240 2.34 50.20 0.71
N ILE A 241 2.10 50.73 1.91
CA ILE A 241 0.81 50.70 2.59
C ILE A 241 -0.14 51.57 1.76
N HIS A 242 -0.84 50.95 0.82
CA HIS A 242 -1.94 51.57 0.12
C HIS A 242 -3.23 51.36 0.92
N THR A 243 -4.11 52.37 0.94
CA THR A 243 -5.47 52.20 1.47
C THR A 243 -6.20 51.16 0.63
N PRO A 244 -6.79 50.10 1.23
CA PRO A 244 -7.54 49.11 0.46
C PRO A 244 -8.77 49.78 -0.15
N VAL A 245 -8.86 49.80 -1.47
CA VAL A 245 -10.09 50.16 -2.18
C VAL A 245 -10.89 48.87 -2.38
N VAL A 246 -12.04 48.77 -1.72
CA VAL A 246 -12.94 47.61 -1.83
C VAL A 246 -14.01 47.93 -2.86
N HIS A 247 -13.95 47.27 -4.02
CA HIS A 247 -15.03 47.28 -5.00
C HIS A 247 -15.88 46.03 -4.79
N ILE A 248 -17.17 46.23 -4.47
CA ILE A 248 -18.11 45.11 -4.27
C ILE A 248 -18.89 44.95 -5.58
N ASP A 249 -18.55 43.91 -6.33
CA ASP A 249 -19.36 43.45 -7.45
C ASP A 249 -20.36 42.40 -6.96
N LYS A 250 -21.65 42.60 -7.22
CA LYS A 250 -22.73 41.69 -6.79
C LYS A 250 -23.06 40.76 -7.94
N CYS A 251 -22.39 39.62 -8.00
CA CYS A 251 -22.69 38.54 -8.92
C CYS A 251 -23.11 37.26 -8.18
N PHE A 252 -23.96 36.45 -8.80
CA PHE A 252 -24.19 35.09 -8.34
C PHE A 252 -23.03 34.21 -8.82
N SER A 253 -22.33 33.56 -7.89
CA SER A 253 -21.23 32.65 -8.20
C SER A 253 -21.33 31.40 -7.34
N GLU A 254 -21.21 30.25 -7.99
CA GLU A 254 -21.14 28.95 -7.32
C GLU A 254 -19.70 28.67 -6.90
N MET A 255 -19.54 28.26 -5.65
CA MET A 255 -18.24 28.08 -5.01
C MET A 255 -18.13 26.69 -4.44
N VAL A 256 -16.94 26.09 -4.59
CA VAL A 256 -16.57 24.86 -3.90
C VAL A 256 -15.74 25.22 -2.67
N LYS A 257 -16.12 24.63 -1.52
CA LYS A 257 -15.40 24.76 -0.25
C LYS A 257 -15.09 23.38 0.29
N VAL A 258 -13.80 23.04 0.33
CA VAL A 258 -13.32 21.72 0.76
C VAL A 258 -12.08 21.90 1.62
N ASN A 259 -11.90 21.04 2.62
CA ASN A 259 -10.63 20.91 3.33
C ASN A 259 -9.79 19.86 2.61
N LEU A 260 -8.76 20.32 1.88
CA LEU A 260 -7.84 19.44 1.19
C LEU A 260 -6.94 18.76 2.21
N LYS A 261 -7.08 17.44 2.33
CA LYS A 261 -6.16 16.61 3.12
C LYS A 261 -4.92 16.35 2.29
N VAL A 262 -3.84 17.06 2.61
CA VAL A 262 -2.53 16.80 2.02
C VAL A 262 -1.88 15.70 2.80
N ASP A 263 -1.64 14.57 2.13
CA ASP A 263 -0.94 13.41 2.66
C ASP A 263 0.01 12.92 1.58
N THR A 264 1.29 13.23 1.73
CA THR A 264 2.32 12.99 0.71
C THR A 264 3.54 12.33 1.32
N LEU A 265 4.28 11.63 0.46
CA LEU A 265 5.49 10.90 0.83
C LEU A 265 6.71 11.53 0.18
N VAL A 266 7.80 11.53 0.92
CA VAL A 266 9.14 11.92 0.47
C VAL A 266 10.09 10.77 0.77
N VAL A 267 11.05 10.53 -0.12
CA VAL A 267 12.15 9.60 0.13
C VAL A 267 13.48 10.33 0.02
N VAL A 268 14.33 10.18 1.04
CA VAL A 268 15.64 10.84 1.11
C VAL A 268 16.69 9.90 1.67
N HIS A 269 17.92 10.04 1.18
CA HIS A 269 19.04 9.28 1.73
C HIS A 269 19.29 9.68 3.20
N LYS A 270 19.57 8.71 4.07
CA LYS A 270 19.73 8.92 5.53
C LYS A 270 20.78 9.96 5.92
N HIS A 271 21.81 10.15 5.08
CA HIS A 271 22.88 11.13 5.27
C HIS A 271 22.56 12.53 4.71
N LYS A 272 21.36 12.76 4.16
CA LYS A 272 20.93 14.11 3.80
C LYS A 272 20.84 14.95 5.09
N LYS A 273 21.33 16.18 5.04
CA LYS A 273 21.18 17.13 6.16
C LYS A 273 19.70 17.49 6.34
N LEU A 274 19.24 17.58 7.57
CA LEU A 274 17.85 17.91 7.89
C LEU A 274 17.42 19.27 7.29
N VAL A 275 18.30 20.28 7.34
CA VAL A 275 18.05 21.63 6.81
C VAL A 275 17.68 21.60 5.32
N ALA A 276 18.30 20.70 4.55
CA ALA A 276 18.05 20.58 3.12
C ALA A 276 16.69 19.94 2.79
N LEU A 277 15.90 19.52 3.79
CA LEU A 277 14.56 18.98 3.56
C LEU A 277 13.53 20.05 3.23
N TYR A 278 13.72 21.31 3.64
CA TYR A 278 12.65 22.31 3.55
C TYR A 278 12.10 22.43 2.13
N SER A 279 12.99 22.64 1.15
CA SER A 279 12.62 22.74 -0.26
C SER A 279 12.01 21.45 -0.81
N ILE A 280 12.48 20.29 -0.36
CA ILE A 280 11.96 18.97 -0.76
C ILE A 280 10.53 18.76 -0.23
N LEU A 281 10.26 19.15 1.01
CA LEU A 281 8.93 19.03 1.62
C LEU A 281 7.93 20.00 0.99
N VAL A 282 8.37 21.22 0.65
CA VAL A 282 7.56 22.19 -0.12
C VAL A 282 7.24 21.63 -1.50
N GLU A 283 8.23 21.14 -2.25
CA GLU A 283 8.00 20.54 -3.57
C GLU A 283 7.07 19.32 -3.46
N SER A 284 7.17 18.53 -2.39
CA SER A 284 6.28 17.39 -2.17
C SER A 284 4.82 17.82 -2.03
N CYS A 285 4.57 18.85 -1.23
CA CYS A 285 3.24 19.43 -1.12
C CYS A 285 2.78 20.02 -2.46
N CYS A 286 3.65 20.67 -3.23
CA CYS A 286 3.33 21.20 -4.56
C CYS A 286 2.98 20.10 -5.57
N ARG A 287 3.76 19.00 -5.65
CA ARG A 287 3.45 17.83 -6.50
C ARG A 287 2.10 17.23 -6.14
N PHE A 288 1.86 17.06 -4.84
CA PHE A 288 0.58 16.54 -4.38
C PHE A 288 -0.59 17.47 -4.72
N LEU A 289 -0.42 18.79 -4.61
CA LEU A 289 -1.45 19.74 -5.04
C LEU A 289 -1.68 19.74 -6.56
N ARG A 290 -0.65 19.51 -7.39
CA ARG A 290 -0.84 19.28 -8.84
C ARG A 290 -1.65 18.01 -9.11
N HIS A 291 -1.38 16.94 -8.34
CA HIS A 291 -2.15 15.69 -8.42
C HIS A 291 -3.63 15.92 -8.05
N LEU A 292 -3.89 16.62 -6.94
CA LEU A 292 -5.26 16.95 -6.53
C LEU A 292 -5.96 17.87 -7.51
N GLU A 293 -5.26 18.84 -8.10
CA GLU A 293 -5.81 19.75 -9.12
C GLU A 293 -6.42 18.97 -10.29
N GLY A 294 -5.67 18.03 -10.89
CA GLY A 294 -6.16 17.23 -12.01
C GLY A 294 -7.40 16.40 -11.65
N ILE A 295 -7.41 15.81 -10.46
CA ILE A 295 -8.54 15.00 -9.97
C ILE A 295 -9.76 15.88 -9.67
N MET A 296 -9.55 17.05 -9.06
CA MET A 296 -10.63 17.97 -8.73
C MET A 296 -11.28 18.55 -9.99
N VAL A 297 -10.48 18.92 -10.99
CA VAL A 297 -10.97 19.37 -12.30
C VAL A 297 -11.81 18.27 -12.95
N ASN A 298 -11.31 17.02 -12.96
CA ASN A 298 -12.07 15.89 -13.49
C ASN A 298 -13.36 15.64 -12.70
N ASN A 299 -13.32 15.69 -11.37
CA ASN A 299 -14.49 15.51 -10.50
C ASN A 299 -15.59 16.52 -10.86
N VAL A 300 -15.23 17.78 -11.05
CA VAL A 300 -16.16 18.85 -11.44
C VAL A 300 -16.71 18.66 -12.85
N ILE A 301 -15.87 18.29 -13.83
CA ILE A 301 -16.33 18.02 -15.20
C ILE A 301 -17.35 16.88 -15.23
N MET A 302 -17.16 15.85 -14.39
CA MET A 302 -18.07 14.70 -14.32
C MET A 302 -19.42 15.02 -13.65
N CYS A 303 -19.57 16.16 -12.97
CA CYS A 303 -20.80 16.52 -12.28
C CYS A 303 -21.89 17.13 -13.21
N ASP A 304 -21.58 17.40 -14.49
CA ASP A 304 -22.52 17.88 -15.54
C ASP A 304 -23.59 18.90 -15.09
N GLY A 305 -23.20 19.87 -14.26
CA GLY A 305 -24.08 20.94 -13.77
C GLY A 305 -24.85 20.64 -12.47
N ASP A 306 -24.82 19.41 -11.93
CA ASP A 306 -25.32 19.11 -10.58
C ASP A 306 -24.21 19.31 -9.54
N ASN A 307 -23.97 20.58 -9.19
CA ASN A 307 -22.91 21.00 -8.27
C ASN A 307 -23.11 20.54 -6.81
N SER A 308 -24.26 19.95 -6.48
CA SER A 308 -24.52 19.35 -5.17
C SER A 308 -23.78 18.02 -4.94
N SER A 309 -23.11 17.50 -5.97
CA SER A 309 -22.56 16.15 -6.05
C SER A 309 -21.02 16.02 -5.95
N ILE A 310 -20.27 17.13 -5.76
CA ILE A 310 -18.80 17.09 -5.65
C ILE A 310 -18.40 16.16 -4.50
N SER A 311 -17.89 14.99 -4.88
CA SER A 311 -17.61 13.92 -3.94
C SER A 311 -16.26 14.13 -3.27
N PRO A 312 -16.12 13.76 -1.97
CA PRO A 312 -14.87 13.94 -1.25
C PRO A 312 -13.76 13.08 -1.85
N LEU A 313 -12.54 13.61 -1.74
CA LEU A 313 -11.32 12.95 -2.19
C LEU A 313 -10.69 12.17 -1.04
N GLU A 314 -10.30 10.92 -1.31
CA GLU A 314 -9.63 10.04 -0.35
C GLU A 314 -8.29 9.57 -0.91
N THR A 315 -7.20 9.94 -0.24
CA THR A 315 -5.84 9.57 -0.63
C THR A 315 -5.37 8.36 0.15
N TYR A 316 -4.78 7.41 -0.58
CA TYR A 316 -4.19 6.20 -0.02
C TYR A 316 -2.79 5.98 -0.60
N HIS A 317 -1.88 5.50 0.24
CA HIS A 317 -0.55 5.08 -0.15
C HIS A 317 -0.52 3.57 -0.28
N PHE A 318 0.04 3.07 -1.39
CA PHE A 318 0.17 1.64 -1.68
C PHE A 318 1.64 1.28 -1.71
N PHE A 319 1.97 0.07 -1.26
CA PHE A 319 3.30 -0.48 -1.36
C PHE A 319 3.24 -1.86 -2.04
N PRO A 320 3.13 -1.91 -3.38
CA PRO A 320 3.16 -3.18 -4.09
C PRO A 320 4.56 -3.78 -4.00
N GLU A 321 4.67 -4.98 -3.42
CA GLU A 321 5.95 -5.69 -3.26
C GLU A 321 6.76 -5.79 -4.57
N PRO A 322 6.15 -6.08 -5.76
CA PRO A 322 6.92 -6.12 -7.01
C PRO A 322 7.44 -4.76 -7.51
N CYS A 323 6.92 -3.65 -6.97
CA CYS A 323 7.45 -2.31 -7.25
C CYS A 323 8.64 -1.99 -6.34
N GLY A 324 8.55 -2.36 -5.05
CA GLY A 324 9.56 -2.04 -4.05
C GLY A 324 9.58 -0.57 -3.59
N HIS A 325 8.59 0.23 -3.99
CA HIS A 325 8.43 1.63 -3.62
C HIS A 325 6.95 2.00 -3.49
N PHE A 326 6.67 3.11 -2.79
CA PHE A 326 5.32 3.62 -2.62
C PHE A 326 4.72 4.19 -3.91
N ILE A 327 3.40 4.08 -4.03
CA ILE A 327 2.56 4.73 -5.03
C ILE A 327 1.35 5.34 -4.32
N THR A 328 1.14 6.63 -4.50
CA THR A 328 0.02 7.38 -3.92
C THR A 328 -1.11 7.49 -4.93
N ARG A 329 -2.34 7.23 -4.52
CA ARG A 329 -3.54 7.41 -5.34
C ARG A 329 -4.61 8.14 -4.55
N THR A 330 -5.27 9.07 -5.20
CA THR A 330 -6.46 9.73 -4.67
C THR A 330 -7.69 9.25 -5.43
N PHE A 331 -8.72 8.84 -4.70
CA PHE A 331 -9.98 8.35 -5.24
C PHE A 331 -11.10 9.32 -4.93
N ILE A 332 -12.06 9.39 -5.84
CA ILE A 332 -13.32 10.08 -5.60
C ILE A 332 -14.26 9.06 -4.92
N LYS A 333 -14.76 9.37 -3.72
CA LYS A 333 -15.48 8.39 -2.88
C LYS A 333 -16.66 7.70 -3.57
N ASN A 334 -17.43 8.45 -4.35
CA ASN A 334 -18.61 7.95 -5.05
C ASN A 334 -18.36 7.67 -6.54
N GLU A 335 -17.09 7.46 -6.92
CA GLU A 335 -16.75 7.17 -8.31
C GLU A 335 -17.33 5.84 -8.79
N ASN A 336 -17.80 5.84 -10.03
CA ASN A 336 -18.28 4.66 -10.73
C ASN A 336 -17.28 3.50 -10.60
N ALA A 337 -17.77 2.33 -10.18
CA ALA A 337 -16.94 1.15 -9.94
C ALA A 337 -16.19 0.65 -11.19
N GLU A 338 -16.78 0.83 -12.39
CA GLU A 338 -16.16 0.48 -13.66
C GLU A 338 -15.00 1.42 -14.01
N LEU A 339 -15.16 2.73 -13.78
CA LEU A 339 -14.08 3.71 -13.95
C LEU A 339 -12.91 3.39 -13.01
N ARG A 340 -13.20 3.09 -11.73
CA ARG A 340 -12.19 2.64 -10.76
C ARG A 340 -11.47 1.38 -11.24
N ALA A 341 -12.21 0.39 -11.75
CA ALA A 341 -11.63 -0.84 -12.27
C ALA A 341 -10.73 -0.58 -13.49
N LYS A 342 -11.16 0.28 -14.43
CA LYS A 342 -10.37 0.68 -15.61
C LYS A 342 -9.07 1.38 -15.20
N ALA A 343 -9.14 2.32 -14.26
CA ALA A 343 -7.98 3.03 -13.73
C ALA A 343 -6.98 2.08 -13.06
N ARG A 344 -7.45 1.09 -12.28
CA ARG A 344 -6.56 0.07 -11.68
C ARG A 344 -5.91 -0.84 -12.72
N ARG A 345 -6.66 -1.33 -13.72
CA ARG A 345 -6.08 -2.14 -14.81
C ARG A 345 -4.99 -1.38 -15.57
N LEU A 346 -5.25 -0.10 -15.87
CA LEU A 346 -4.26 0.77 -16.50
C LEU A 346 -3.03 0.94 -15.62
N LEU A 347 -3.19 1.14 -14.32
CA LEU A 347 -2.09 1.25 -13.37
C LEU A 347 -1.26 -0.04 -13.30
N HIS A 348 -1.90 -1.22 -13.26
CA HIS A 348 -1.20 -2.51 -13.34
C HIS A 348 -0.40 -2.65 -14.63
N LYS A 349 -1.01 -2.33 -15.79
CA LYS A 349 -0.31 -2.34 -17.09
C LYS A 349 0.90 -1.41 -17.06
N ARG A 350 0.71 -0.14 -16.67
CA ARG A 350 1.78 0.87 -16.59
C ARG A 350 2.94 0.41 -15.73
N LEU A 351 2.67 -0.22 -14.59
CA LEU A 351 3.71 -0.64 -13.65
C LEU A 351 4.25 -2.04 -13.92
N LEU A 352 3.84 -2.69 -15.01
CA LEU A 352 4.24 -4.07 -15.34
C LEU A 352 3.92 -5.05 -14.21
N LEU A 353 2.73 -4.90 -13.61
CA LEU A 353 2.28 -5.70 -12.48
C LEU A 353 1.34 -6.84 -12.93
N PRO A 354 1.30 -7.96 -12.20
CA PRO A 354 0.38 -9.06 -12.48
C PRO A 354 -1.07 -8.59 -12.45
N VAL A 355 -1.89 -9.06 -13.38
CA VAL A 355 -3.33 -8.72 -13.49
C VAL A 355 -4.25 -9.78 -12.86
N ASN A 356 -3.68 -10.67 -12.04
CA ASN A 356 -4.38 -11.77 -11.40
C ASN A 356 -4.67 -11.54 -9.90
N GLN A 357 -4.20 -10.44 -9.33
CA GLN A 357 -4.45 -10.09 -7.93
C GLN A 357 -4.63 -8.57 -7.75
N PRO A 358 -5.50 -8.12 -6.81
CA PRO A 358 -5.63 -6.72 -6.47
C PRO A 358 -4.38 -6.19 -5.76
N LEU A 359 -3.89 -5.01 -6.18
CA LEU A 359 -2.77 -4.31 -5.51
C LEU A 359 -3.09 -2.85 -5.13
N PHE A 360 -4.15 -2.28 -5.71
CA PHE A 360 -4.50 -0.86 -5.57
C PHE A 360 -5.96 -0.64 -5.17
N ARG A 361 -6.58 -1.59 -4.46
CA ARG A 361 -7.87 -1.36 -3.81
C ARG A 361 -7.67 -0.88 -2.39
N VAL A 362 -8.66 -0.21 -1.81
CA VAL A 362 -8.55 0.41 -0.48
C VAL A 362 -8.04 -0.58 0.58
N GLY A 363 -8.45 -1.85 0.51
CA GLY A 363 -7.94 -2.92 1.37
C GLY A 363 -6.42 -3.15 1.30
N ASN A 364 -5.79 -2.88 0.15
CA ASN A 364 -4.35 -3.01 -0.09
C ASN A 364 -3.54 -1.78 0.35
N ARG A 365 -4.17 -0.76 0.93
CA ARG A 365 -3.46 0.43 1.39
C ARG A 365 -2.39 0.06 2.42
N PHE A 366 -1.27 0.77 2.38
CA PHE A 366 -0.30 0.75 3.45
C PHE A 366 -0.90 1.44 4.68
N VAL A 367 -0.64 0.87 5.86
CA VAL A 367 -1.12 1.39 7.14
C VAL A 367 0.11 1.79 7.92
N PHE A 368 0.26 3.09 8.21
CA PHE A 368 1.42 3.59 8.94
C PHE A 368 1.24 3.35 10.44
N GLU A 369 2.36 3.29 11.16
CA GLU A 369 2.33 3.28 12.62
C GLU A 369 1.65 4.56 13.14
N GLY A 370 0.73 4.41 14.10
CA GLY A 370 -0.06 5.51 14.64
C GLY A 370 -1.32 5.87 13.83
N ASP A 371 -1.52 5.30 12.63
CA ASP A 371 -2.85 5.31 12.00
C ASP A 371 -3.80 4.45 12.84
N ALA A 372 -5.06 4.87 12.99
CA ALA A 372 -6.07 4.10 13.72
C ALA A 372 -6.27 2.73 13.05
N GLN A 373 -5.65 1.68 13.59
CA GLN A 373 -5.72 0.32 13.05
C GLN A 373 -7.03 -0.36 13.47
N GLY A 374 -8.17 0.05 12.88
CA GLY A 374 -9.46 -0.61 13.13
C GLY A 374 -9.73 -0.87 14.62
N ALA A 375 -10.48 -1.92 14.95
CA ALA A 375 -10.91 -2.25 16.30
C ALA A 375 -9.80 -2.75 17.26
N GLY A 376 -8.52 -2.53 16.96
CA GLY A 376 -7.40 -2.98 17.81
C GLY A 376 -7.06 -4.47 17.71
N LEU A 377 -7.59 -5.16 16.69
CA LEU A 377 -7.41 -6.60 16.46
C LEU A 377 -5.97 -6.92 16.01
N LEU A 378 -5.42 -8.03 16.49
CA LEU A 378 -4.11 -8.51 16.05
C LEU A 378 -4.11 -8.89 14.55
N ILE A 379 -3.09 -8.43 13.83
CA ILE A 379 -2.84 -8.77 12.42
C ILE A 379 -1.72 -9.81 12.37
N ASN A 380 -1.93 -10.86 11.57
CA ASN A 380 -0.93 -11.89 11.27
C ASN A 380 -0.14 -12.43 12.49
N PRO A 381 -0.79 -12.85 13.61
CA PRO A 381 -0.07 -13.35 14.79
C PRO A 381 0.95 -14.46 14.46
N HIS A 382 0.67 -15.25 13.42
CA HIS A 382 1.56 -16.30 12.94
C HIS A 382 2.97 -15.87 12.48
N GLU A 383 3.17 -14.63 12.06
CA GLU A 383 4.48 -14.14 11.58
C GLU A 383 5.53 -14.08 12.69
N SER A 384 5.08 -14.04 13.95
CA SER A 384 5.95 -14.06 15.13
C SER A 384 6.35 -15.47 15.58
N LEU A 385 5.87 -16.52 14.90
CA LEU A 385 6.23 -17.90 15.22
C LEU A 385 7.57 -18.29 14.61
N ASN A 386 8.30 -19.13 15.34
CA ASN A 386 9.46 -19.80 14.79
C ASN A 386 9.05 -20.86 13.76
N SER A 387 9.84 -21.00 12.70
CA SER A 387 9.65 -22.06 11.72
C SER A 387 9.78 -23.45 12.36
N VAL A 388 8.95 -24.39 11.92
CA VAL A 388 9.04 -25.80 12.30
C VAL A 388 10.03 -26.52 11.40
N LYS A 389 10.71 -27.53 11.95
CA LYS A 389 11.66 -28.37 11.22
C LYS A 389 11.06 -29.75 10.99
N ASN A 390 10.08 -29.88 10.09
CA ASN A 390 9.58 -31.19 9.65
C ASN A 390 10.31 -31.72 8.39
N GLY A 391 11.29 -30.97 7.87
CA GLY A 391 11.97 -31.30 6.62
C GLY A 391 11.06 -31.27 5.39
N GLY A 392 9.84 -30.72 5.53
CA GLY A 392 8.86 -30.58 4.47
C GLY A 392 8.87 -29.18 3.83
N GLU A 393 7.97 -29.00 2.89
CA GLU A 393 7.70 -27.70 2.29
C GLU A 393 6.71 -26.92 3.16
N ILE A 394 7.12 -25.74 3.63
CA ILE A 394 6.26 -24.82 4.38
C ILE A 394 5.54 -23.90 3.39
N VAL A 395 4.21 -23.99 3.35
CA VAL A 395 3.36 -23.10 2.55
C VAL A 395 2.30 -22.48 3.45
N LEU A 396 2.26 -21.15 3.49
CA LEU A 396 1.42 -20.36 4.38
C LEU A 396 0.38 -19.54 3.60
N VAL A 397 -0.58 -19.00 4.34
CA VAL A 397 -1.47 -17.91 3.92
C VAL A 397 -0.65 -16.75 3.33
N LYS A 398 -1.16 -16.11 2.29
CA LYS A 398 -0.52 -14.98 1.60
C LYS A 398 -1.25 -13.69 1.95
N GLY A 399 -0.52 -12.70 2.47
CA GLY A 399 -1.10 -11.41 2.82
C GLY A 399 -1.58 -11.31 4.28
N LYS A 400 -2.42 -10.33 4.55
CA LYS A 400 -2.86 -9.92 5.88
C LYS A 400 -4.25 -10.43 6.22
N TYR A 401 -4.45 -10.87 7.45
CA TYR A 401 -5.74 -11.15 8.08
C TYR A 401 -5.76 -10.63 9.51
N ARG A 402 -6.95 -10.42 10.06
CA ARG A 402 -7.16 -10.10 11.48
C ARG A 402 -7.55 -11.35 12.25
N TYR A 403 -7.06 -11.48 13.48
CA TYR A 403 -7.43 -12.58 14.35
C TYR A 403 -8.76 -12.27 15.06
N TYR A 404 -9.83 -12.96 14.64
CA TYR A 404 -11.10 -12.94 15.34
C TYR A 404 -11.21 -14.13 16.29
N HIS A 405 -11.57 -13.87 17.54
CA HIS A 405 -11.71 -14.87 18.60
C HIS A 405 -12.86 -14.52 19.56
N TYR A 406 -13.13 -15.41 20.52
CA TYR A 406 -14.21 -15.25 21.49
C TYR A 406 -14.13 -13.94 22.29
N CYS A 407 -15.29 -13.48 22.75
CA CYS A 407 -15.45 -12.33 23.63
C CYS A 407 -15.08 -10.97 23.01
N GLN A 408 -14.76 -10.93 21.70
CA GLN A 408 -14.59 -9.68 20.97
C GLN A 408 -15.93 -9.00 20.67
N ASN A 409 -15.88 -7.68 20.45
CA ASN A 409 -17.05 -6.84 20.15
C ASN A 409 -18.16 -6.90 21.22
N ASN A 410 -17.79 -7.09 22.49
CA ASN A 410 -18.70 -7.21 23.63
C ASN A 410 -19.74 -8.34 23.47
N MET A 411 -19.38 -9.41 22.75
CA MET A 411 -20.26 -10.57 22.53
C MET A 411 -19.74 -11.80 23.27
N ASP A 412 -20.52 -12.35 24.19
CA ASP A 412 -20.23 -13.64 24.84
C ASP A 412 -20.64 -14.81 23.93
N ASP A 413 -19.72 -15.16 23.03
CA ASP A 413 -19.85 -16.25 22.07
C ASP A 413 -19.15 -17.55 22.51
N ASN A 414 -18.76 -17.62 23.79
CA ASN A 414 -18.05 -18.77 24.32
C ASN A 414 -18.91 -20.05 24.22
N GLY A 415 -18.36 -21.07 23.56
CA GLY A 415 -19.00 -22.37 23.38
C GLY A 415 -19.89 -22.51 22.15
N TRP A 416 -20.08 -21.45 21.34
CA TRP A 416 -20.92 -21.54 20.13
C TRP A 416 -20.42 -20.70 18.94
N GLY A 417 -19.57 -19.70 19.16
CA GLY A 417 -19.13 -18.74 18.14
C GLY A 417 -17.96 -19.18 17.25
N CYS A 418 -17.40 -20.39 17.43
CA CYS A 418 -16.06 -20.71 16.89
C CYS A 418 -16.01 -20.60 15.35
N ALA A 419 -17.05 -21.09 14.67
CA ALA A 419 -17.17 -21.00 13.22
C ALA A 419 -17.44 -19.56 12.74
N TYR A 420 -18.20 -18.77 13.51
CA TYR A 420 -18.42 -17.35 13.22
C TYR A 420 -17.11 -16.57 13.26
N ARG A 421 -16.28 -16.77 14.29
CA ARG A 421 -14.98 -16.10 14.42
C ARG A 421 -13.98 -16.55 13.34
N SER A 422 -13.97 -17.84 12.99
CA SER A 422 -13.19 -18.32 11.85
C SER A 422 -13.67 -17.67 10.54
N LEU A 423 -14.99 -17.54 10.33
CA LEU A 423 -15.55 -16.85 9.15
C LEU A 423 -15.12 -15.38 9.13
N GLN A 424 -15.19 -14.66 10.24
CA GLN A 424 -14.72 -13.28 10.34
C GLN A 424 -13.23 -13.14 10.01
N THR A 425 -12.40 -14.10 10.44
CA THR A 425 -10.98 -14.17 10.06
C THR A 425 -10.83 -14.32 8.53
N LEU A 426 -11.56 -15.25 7.90
CA LEU A 426 -11.58 -15.44 6.44
C LEU A 426 -12.05 -14.17 5.70
N ALA A 427 -13.14 -13.55 6.16
CA ALA A 427 -13.68 -12.31 5.59
C ALA A 427 -12.69 -11.14 5.72
N SER A 428 -11.97 -11.05 6.85
CA SER A 428 -10.96 -10.01 7.07
C SER A 428 -9.79 -10.14 6.11
N TRP A 429 -9.41 -11.37 5.76
CA TRP A 429 -8.38 -11.63 4.78
C TRP A 429 -8.83 -11.15 3.39
N LEU A 430 -10.06 -11.50 2.97
CA LEU A 430 -10.62 -11.05 1.70
C LEU A 430 -10.67 -9.52 1.59
N LEU A 431 -11.06 -8.85 2.68
CA LEU A 431 -11.10 -7.39 2.78
C LEU A 431 -9.69 -6.78 2.65
N LEU A 432 -8.73 -7.26 3.46
CA LEU A 432 -7.35 -6.74 3.47
C LEU A 432 -6.55 -7.08 2.21
N GLN A 433 -6.95 -8.10 1.45
CA GLN A 433 -6.36 -8.42 0.15
C GLN A 433 -7.08 -7.72 -1.01
N GLY A 434 -8.15 -6.96 -0.74
CA GLY A 434 -8.89 -6.23 -1.75
C GLY A 434 -9.78 -7.12 -2.63
N TYR A 435 -10.12 -8.32 -2.20
CA TYR A 435 -11.09 -9.15 -2.93
C TYR A 435 -12.53 -8.67 -2.73
N THR A 436 -12.79 -7.96 -1.63
CA THR A 436 -14.08 -7.34 -1.33
C THR A 436 -13.89 -5.97 -0.71
N ASP A 437 -14.86 -5.07 -0.92
CA ASP A 437 -14.99 -3.80 -0.21
C ASP A 437 -16.03 -3.90 0.94
N THR A 438 -16.68 -5.07 1.09
CA THR A 438 -17.64 -5.34 2.16
C THR A 438 -16.92 -5.51 3.49
N GLU A 439 -17.39 -4.81 4.52
CA GLU A 439 -16.89 -4.97 5.89
C GLU A 439 -17.06 -6.40 6.42
N VAL A 440 -16.28 -6.75 7.44
CA VAL A 440 -16.35 -8.07 8.06
C VAL A 440 -17.74 -8.25 8.70
N PRO A 441 -18.50 -9.30 8.33
CA PRO A 441 -19.88 -9.45 8.77
C PRO A 441 -19.98 -9.71 10.28
N THR A 442 -21.00 -9.13 10.91
CA THR A 442 -21.34 -9.40 12.31
C THR A 442 -22.05 -10.74 12.45
N PHE A 443 -22.20 -11.24 13.68
CA PHE A 443 -22.99 -12.45 13.93
C PHE A 443 -24.43 -12.31 13.42
N HIS A 444 -25.02 -11.13 13.58
CA HIS A 444 -26.34 -10.84 13.06
C HIS A 444 -26.38 -10.93 11.53
N ASP A 445 -25.41 -10.34 10.83
CA ASP A 445 -25.35 -10.39 9.35
C ASP A 445 -25.20 -11.83 8.85
N ILE A 446 -24.35 -12.63 9.52
CA ILE A 446 -24.14 -14.05 9.20
C ILE A 446 -25.44 -14.84 9.39
N GLN A 447 -26.11 -14.70 10.53
CA GLN A 447 -27.37 -15.40 10.80
C GLN A 447 -28.49 -14.97 9.86
N LYS A 448 -28.61 -13.66 9.63
CA LYS A 448 -29.59 -13.08 8.71
C LYS A 448 -29.36 -13.59 7.28
N CYS A 449 -28.13 -13.64 6.81
CA CYS A 449 -27.79 -14.20 5.52
C CYS A 449 -28.29 -15.64 5.37
N LEU A 450 -28.06 -16.50 6.35
CA LEU A 450 -28.49 -17.91 6.32
C LEU A 450 -30.02 -18.05 6.30
N VAL A 451 -30.74 -17.14 6.96
CA VAL A 451 -32.20 -17.08 6.87
C VAL A 451 -32.67 -16.58 5.50
N ASP A 452 -32.05 -15.51 4.99
CA ASP A 452 -32.46 -14.87 3.73
C ASP A 452 -32.29 -15.81 2.52
N ILE A 453 -31.28 -16.70 2.55
CA ILE A 453 -31.08 -17.73 1.51
C ILE A 453 -31.91 -19.00 1.73
N GLY A 454 -32.70 -19.07 2.81
CA GLY A 454 -33.57 -20.21 3.12
C GLY A 454 -32.89 -21.43 3.76
N ASP A 455 -31.64 -21.32 4.23
CA ASP A 455 -30.92 -22.41 4.90
C ASP A 455 -31.40 -22.62 6.35
N LYS A 456 -31.76 -21.53 7.04
CA LYS A 456 -32.19 -21.56 8.46
C LYS A 456 -33.57 -20.91 8.66
N PRO A 457 -34.33 -21.31 9.69
CA PRO A 457 -35.60 -20.65 10.04
C PRO A 457 -35.37 -19.24 10.59
N SER A 458 -36.39 -18.38 10.53
CA SER A 458 -36.31 -16.99 11.02
C SER A 458 -35.89 -16.86 12.50
N SER A 459 -36.21 -17.85 13.33
CA SER A 459 -35.79 -17.93 14.75
C SER A 459 -34.28 -18.09 14.95
N PHE A 460 -33.52 -18.35 13.88
CA PHE A 460 -32.06 -18.49 13.93
C PHE A 460 -31.35 -17.16 14.18
N VAL A 461 -31.93 -16.04 13.72
CA VAL A 461 -31.38 -14.70 13.96
C VAL A 461 -31.49 -14.34 15.44
N GLY A 462 -30.38 -13.91 16.03
CA GLY A 462 -30.26 -13.66 17.47
C GLY A 462 -30.08 -14.92 18.33
N SER A 463 -30.07 -16.11 17.73
CA SER A 463 -29.81 -17.35 18.46
C SER A 463 -28.33 -17.53 18.81
N LYS A 464 -28.03 -18.51 19.67
CA LYS A 464 -26.67 -18.96 20.01
C LYS A 464 -26.33 -20.30 19.34
N GLN A 465 -26.96 -20.62 18.21
CA GLN A 465 -26.71 -21.88 17.51
C GLN A 465 -25.39 -21.83 16.76
N TRP A 466 -24.68 -22.97 16.72
CA TRP A 466 -23.44 -23.12 15.97
C TRP A 466 -23.71 -23.29 14.47
N ILE A 467 -22.70 -22.99 13.65
CA ILE A 467 -22.69 -23.20 12.19
C ILE A 467 -21.49 -24.05 11.79
N GLY A 468 -21.55 -24.70 10.62
CA GLY A 468 -20.48 -25.51 10.07
C GLY A 468 -19.82 -24.92 8.83
N SER A 469 -18.91 -25.69 8.22
CA SER A 469 -18.17 -25.28 7.02
C SER A 469 -19.07 -25.03 5.80
N THR A 470 -20.23 -25.68 5.74
CA THR A 470 -21.22 -25.50 4.67
C THR A 470 -21.89 -24.13 4.78
N GLU A 471 -22.38 -23.78 5.97
CA GLU A 471 -22.96 -22.46 6.23
C GLU A 471 -21.93 -21.33 6.06
N VAL A 472 -20.66 -21.55 6.47
CA VAL A 472 -19.56 -20.62 6.19
C VAL A 472 -19.40 -20.38 4.69
N ASN A 473 -19.42 -21.43 3.86
CA ASN A 473 -19.38 -21.29 2.40
C ASN A 473 -20.57 -20.48 1.88
N PHE A 474 -21.79 -20.77 2.34
CA PHE A 474 -22.98 -20.02 1.92
C PHE A 474 -22.85 -18.52 2.21
N VAL A 475 -22.41 -18.16 3.41
CA VAL A 475 -22.27 -16.77 3.81
C VAL A 475 -21.16 -16.06 3.02
N LEU A 476 -20.00 -16.70 2.82
CA LEU A 476 -18.92 -16.14 2.00
C LEU A 476 -19.37 -15.95 0.54
N ASN A 477 -20.17 -16.87 0.01
CA ASN A 477 -20.72 -16.75 -1.33
C ASN A 477 -21.76 -15.62 -1.43
N SER A 478 -22.72 -15.56 -0.52
CA SER A 478 -23.83 -14.61 -0.59
C SER A 478 -23.44 -13.19 -0.21
N LEU A 479 -22.62 -12.99 0.83
CA LEU A 479 -22.26 -11.64 1.30
C LEU A 479 -21.02 -11.07 0.62
N LEU A 480 -20.05 -11.91 0.24
CA LEU A 480 -18.76 -11.47 -0.27
C LEU A 480 -18.50 -11.89 -1.72
N ASN A 481 -19.43 -12.60 -2.36
CA ASN A 481 -19.31 -13.11 -3.72
C ASN A 481 -18.05 -13.99 -3.92
N VAL A 482 -17.75 -14.83 -2.93
CA VAL A 482 -16.58 -15.74 -2.94
C VAL A 482 -17.03 -17.19 -3.06
N THR A 483 -16.51 -17.89 -4.06
CA THR A 483 -16.70 -19.34 -4.21
C THR A 483 -15.76 -20.08 -3.28
N CYS A 484 -16.23 -21.11 -2.57
CA CYS A 484 -15.36 -21.98 -1.77
C CYS A 484 -15.35 -23.42 -2.30
N LYS A 485 -14.24 -24.11 -2.09
CA LYS A 485 -14.14 -25.56 -2.24
C LYS A 485 -14.34 -26.19 -0.87
N ILE A 486 -15.19 -27.21 -0.75
CA ILE A 486 -15.29 -28.02 0.47
C ILE A 486 -14.45 -29.28 0.31
N LEU A 487 -13.52 -29.50 1.24
CA LEU A 487 -12.80 -30.76 1.38
C LEU A 487 -13.37 -31.56 2.56
N TYR A 488 -13.68 -32.82 2.31
CA TYR A 488 -14.24 -33.74 3.29
C TYR A 488 -13.15 -34.71 3.75
N VAL A 489 -13.11 -34.98 5.05
CA VAL A 489 -12.23 -35.96 5.68
C VAL A 489 -13.07 -36.80 6.63
N SER A 490 -13.09 -38.11 6.40
CA SER A 490 -13.96 -39.04 7.15
C SER A 490 -13.49 -39.30 8.58
N SER A 491 -12.20 -39.10 8.87
CA SER A 491 -11.58 -39.29 10.18
C SER A 491 -10.43 -38.31 10.39
N GLY A 492 -10.19 -37.85 11.62
CA GLY A 492 -8.98 -37.08 11.95
C GLY A 492 -7.66 -37.81 11.66
N GLU A 493 -7.65 -39.14 11.58
CA GLU A 493 -6.46 -39.93 11.19
C GLU A 493 -6.09 -39.69 9.72
N ASP A 494 -7.07 -39.41 8.88
CA ASP A 494 -6.88 -39.20 7.44
C ASP A 494 -6.49 -37.76 7.10
N MET A 495 -6.42 -36.85 8.08
CA MET A 495 -6.10 -35.43 7.85
C MET A 495 -4.76 -35.24 7.12
N ALA A 496 -3.78 -36.11 7.38
CA ALA A 496 -2.48 -36.05 6.72
C ALA A 496 -2.55 -36.32 5.21
N SER A 497 -3.53 -37.11 4.77
CA SER A 497 -3.72 -37.43 3.34
C SER A 497 -4.05 -36.21 2.48
N LYS A 498 -4.53 -35.11 3.09
CA LYS A 498 -4.90 -33.86 2.42
C LYS A 498 -3.74 -32.88 2.24
N GLY A 499 -2.53 -33.25 2.63
CA GLY A 499 -1.32 -32.43 2.49
C GLY A 499 -1.14 -31.85 1.08
N PRO A 500 -1.19 -32.65 -0.01
CA PRO A 500 -1.05 -32.14 -1.37
C PRO A 500 -2.08 -31.07 -1.74
N GLU A 501 -3.37 -31.28 -1.42
CA GLU A 501 -4.43 -30.31 -1.70
C GLU A 501 -4.28 -29.02 -0.90
N LEU A 502 -3.83 -29.10 0.35
CA LEU A 502 -3.56 -27.92 1.19
C LEU A 502 -2.36 -27.12 0.68
N VAL A 503 -1.26 -27.80 0.32
CA VAL A 503 -0.10 -27.18 -0.34
C VAL A 503 -0.53 -26.47 -1.62
N TYR A 504 -1.33 -27.14 -2.46
CA TYR A 504 -1.85 -26.55 -3.69
C TYR A 504 -2.67 -25.29 -3.41
N HIS A 505 -3.59 -25.35 -2.44
CA HIS A 505 -4.45 -24.22 -2.06
C HIS A 505 -3.64 -23.00 -1.61
N PHE A 506 -2.70 -23.17 -0.68
CA PHE A 506 -1.89 -22.04 -0.20
C PHE A 506 -0.95 -21.48 -1.27
N LYS A 507 -0.46 -22.30 -2.20
CA LYS A 507 0.34 -21.83 -3.34
C LYS A 507 -0.47 -20.99 -4.33
N HIS A 508 -1.71 -21.38 -4.63
CA HIS A 508 -2.49 -20.76 -5.72
C HIS A 508 -3.49 -19.71 -5.23
N HIS A 509 -4.14 -19.94 -4.09
CA HIS A 509 -5.12 -19.01 -3.52
C HIS A 509 -4.58 -18.28 -2.30
N GLY A 510 -3.80 -18.96 -1.46
CA GLY A 510 -3.18 -18.34 -0.29
C GLY A 510 -4.17 -17.85 0.78
N SER A 511 -5.45 -18.19 0.70
CA SER A 511 -6.48 -17.80 1.66
C SER A 511 -6.46 -18.71 2.91
N PRO A 512 -6.82 -18.19 4.10
CA PRO A 512 -6.99 -19.02 5.29
C PRO A 512 -8.17 -19.98 5.10
N ILE A 513 -8.12 -21.13 5.78
CA ILE A 513 -9.09 -22.22 5.63
C ILE A 513 -9.83 -22.39 6.96
N MET A 514 -11.17 -22.36 6.93
CA MET A 514 -11.95 -22.77 8.10
C MET A 514 -12.10 -24.28 8.11
N ILE A 515 -11.87 -24.92 9.26
CA ILE A 515 -12.11 -26.35 9.47
C ILE A 515 -13.09 -26.56 10.61
N GLY A 516 -14.11 -27.39 10.38
CA GLY A 516 -15.09 -27.80 11.38
C GLY A 516 -15.04 -29.31 11.62
N GLY A 517 -15.08 -29.73 12.89
CA GLY A 517 -15.22 -31.13 13.30
C GLY A 517 -16.12 -31.23 14.52
N GLY A 518 -17.30 -31.84 14.37
CA GLY A 518 -18.36 -31.80 15.37
C GLY A 518 -18.80 -30.36 15.68
N VAL A 519 -18.73 -29.97 16.95
CA VAL A 519 -19.10 -28.62 17.43
C VAL A 519 -17.92 -27.63 17.52
N LEU A 520 -16.71 -28.06 17.13
CA LEU A 520 -15.50 -27.24 17.21
C LEU A 520 -15.07 -26.77 15.82
N ALA A 521 -14.54 -25.55 15.76
CA ALA A 521 -13.99 -24.96 14.56
C ALA A 521 -12.63 -24.33 14.82
N HIS A 522 -11.74 -24.42 13.83
CA HIS A 522 -10.42 -23.77 13.85
C HIS A 522 -10.15 -23.12 12.48
N THR A 523 -9.09 -22.32 12.40
CA THR A 523 -8.59 -21.78 11.13
C THR A 523 -7.19 -22.33 10.84
N ILE A 524 -7.00 -22.92 9.66
CA ILE A 524 -5.70 -23.36 9.16
C ILE A 524 -5.09 -22.21 8.35
N LEU A 525 -3.88 -21.80 8.73
CA LEU A 525 -3.12 -20.71 8.10
C LEU A 525 -1.96 -21.19 7.24
N GLY A 526 -1.67 -22.49 7.24
CA GLY A 526 -0.55 -23.06 6.50
C GLY A 526 -0.25 -24.49 6.88
N VAL A 527 0.63 -25.11 6.11
CA VAL A 527 1.10 -26.48 6.32
C VAL A 527 2.60 -26.57 6.15
N ASP A 528 3.23 -27.48 6.90
CA ASP A 528 4.59 -27.99 6.67
C ASP A 528 4.42 -29.46 6.27
N TYR A 529 4.53 -29.75 4.97
CA TYR A 529 4.22 -31.06 4.41
C TYR A 529 5.44 -31.68 3.73
N ASN A 530 5.82 -32.86 4.21
CA ASN A 530 6.91 -33.63 3.63
C ASN A 530 6.35 -34.64 2.62
N ASN A 531 6.51 -34.33 1.33
CA ASN A 531 6.03 -35.19 0.24
C ASN A 531 6.66 -36.59 0.21
N LEU A 532 7.82 -36.79 0.85
CA LEU A 532 8.53 -38.07 0.86
C LEU A 532 8.06 -38.98 2.00
N THR A 533 7.82 -38.41 3.19
CA THR A 533 7.42 -39.18 4.39
C THR A 533 5.92 -39.18 4.64
N GLY A 534 5.18 -38.24 4.05
CA GLY A 534 3.77 -37.99 4.34
C GLY A 534 3.54 -37.26 5.68
N GLU A 535 4.60 -36.90 6.39
CA GLU A 535 4.48 -36.15 7.65
C GLU A 535 3.97 -34.74 7.39
N ILE A 536 3.01 -34.31 8.20
CA ILE A 536 2.41 -32.97 8.11
C ILE A 536 2.31 -32.30 9.48
N LYS A 537 2.50 -30.98 9.47
CA LYS A 537 2.05 -30.09 10.55
C LYS A 537 1.12 -29.02 10.00
N PHE A 538 0.16 -28.62 10.81
CA PHE A 538 -0.84 -27.60 10.51
C PHE A 538 -0.55 -26.37 11.35
N LEU A 539 -0.49 -25.20 10.73
CA LEU A 539 -0.46 -23.94 11.45
C LEU A 539 -1.90 -23.55 11.79
N ILE A 540 -2.26 -23.63 13.06
CA ILE A 540 -3.62 -23.40 13.56
C ILE A 540 -3.73 -22.04 14.22
N LEU A 541 -4.82 -21.34 13.92
CA LEU A 541 -5.33 -20.20 14.66
C LEU A 541 -6.65 -20.61 15.31
N ASP A 542 -6.67 -20.55 16.63
CA ASP A 542 -7.73 -21.06 17.48
C ASP A 542 -8.71 -19.95 17.85
N PRO A 543 -9.97 -19.97 17.38
CA PRO A 543 -10.94 -18.91 17.67
C PRO A 543 -11.46 -18.92 19.12
N HIS A 544 -11.14 -19.94 19.94
CA HIS A 544 -11.69 -20.09 21.29
C HIS A 544 -10.98 -19.24 22.36
N TYR A 545 -9.94 -18.49 21.98
CA TYR A 545 -9.25 -17.59 22.91
C TYR A 545 -10.21 -16.50 23.41
N THR A 546 -10.27 -16.30 24.74
CA THR A 546 -11.18 -15.35 25.41
C THR A 546 -10.46 -14.18 26.08
N GLY A 547 -9.13 -14.15 26.03
CA GLY A 547 -8.34 -13.11 26.69
C GLY A 547 -8.26 -11.83 25.87
N SER A 548 -7.52 -10.84 26.39
CA SER A 548 -7.20 -9.60 25.67
C SER A 548 -6.25 -9.85 24.50
N GLU A 549 -6.09 -8.87 23.60
CA GLU A 549 -5.18 -8.86 22.44
C GLU A 549 -3.68 -8.92 22.81
N ASP A 550 -3.28 -9.94 23.56
CA ASP A 550 -1.93 -10.19 24.05
C ASP A 550 -1.27 -11.27 23.18
N LEU A 551 -0.45 -10.80 22.22
CA LEU A 551 0.28 -11.66 21.30
C LEU A 551 1.17 -12.67 22.04
N ASP A 552 1.80 -12.28 23.15
CA ASP A 552 2.70 -13.14 23.90
C ASP A 552 1.95 -14.34 24.51
N ILE A 553 0.76 -14.10 25.06
CA ILE A 553 -0.11 -15.15 25.59
C ILE A 553 -0.61 -16.05 24.45
N ILE A 554 -1.05 -15.46 23.34
CA ILE A 554 -1.57 -16.18 22.16
C ILE A 554 -0.53 -17.16 21.62
N LEU A 555 0.73 -16.73 21.50
CA LEU A 555 1.82 -17.56 21.00
C LEU A 555 2.28 -18.60 22.02
N LYS A 556 2.56 -18.20 23.28
CA LYS A 556 3.11 -19.10 24.31
C LYS A 556 2.13 -20.20 24.71
N LYS A 557 0.83 -19.91 24.75
CA LYS A 557 -0.21 -20.91 25.05
C LYS A 557 -0.67 -21.68 23.81
N GLY A 558 -0.15 -21.33 22.63
CA GLY A 558 -0.41 -22.07 21.39
C GLY A 558 -1.81 -21.89 20.81
N TRP A 559 -2.45 -20.74 21.05
CA TRP A 559 -3.69 -20.31 20.38
C TRP A 559 -3.44 -19.96 18.91
N CYS A 560 -2.23 -19.46 18.60
CA CYS A 560 -1.69 -19.49 17.25
C CYS A 560 -0.40 -20.33 17.28
N GLY A 561 -0.35 -21.43 16.52
CA GLY A 561 0.81 -22.31 16.56
C GLY A 561 0.72 -23.55 15.69
N TRP A 562 1.88 -24.19 15.48
CA TRP A 562 2.01 -25.44 14.74
C TRP A 562 1.50 -26.63 15.56
N LYS A 563 0.63 -27.44 14.95
CA LYS A 563 0.04 -28.65 15.53
C LYS A 563 0.34 -29.85 14.63
N GLY A 564 0.65 -31.00 15.23
CA GLY A 564 0.85 -32.25 14.50
C GLY A 564 -0.48 -32.95 14.18
N ALA A 565 -0.44 -34.05 13.42
CA ALA A 565 -1.63 -34.82 13.04
C ALA A 565 -2.46 -35.31 14.26
N LYS A 566 -1.83 -35.57 15.41
CA LYS A 566 -2.50 -35.99 16.66
C LYS A 566 -3.40 -34.92 17.29
N PHE A 567 -3.39 -33.70 16.75
CA PHE A 567 -4.30 -32.64 17.20
C PHE A 567 -5.76 -32.93 16.82
N TRP A 568 -5.98 -33.65 15.71
CA TRP A 568 -7.31 -34.00 15.23
C TRP A 568 -7.84 -35.25 15.96
N ASP A 569 -9.12 -35.22 16.31
CA ASP A 569 -9.81 -36.37 16.89
C ASP A 569 -9.95 -37.47 15.83
N LYS A 570 -9.38 -38.62 16.13
CA LYS A 570 -9.31 -39.80 15.26
C LYS A 570 -10.68 -40.34 14.86
N THR A 571 -11.72 -40.05 15.64
CA THR A 571 -13.06 -40.58 15.43
C THR A 571 -14.03 -39.58 14.81
N ALA A 572 -13.64 -38.29 14.77
CA ALA A 572 -14.47 -37.25 14.19
C ALA A 572 -14.24 -37.11 12.69
N TYR A 573 -15.31 -36.77 11.96
CA TYR A 573 -15.20 -36.28 10.59
C TYR A 573 -14.91 -34.78 10.58
N TYR A 574 -14.24 -34.32 9.52
CA TYR A 574 -13.86 -32.92 9.34
C TYR A 574 -14.25 -32.41 7.96
N ASN A 575 -14.76 -31.18 7.93
CA ASN A 575 -15.02 -30.44 6.71
C ASN A 575 -14.14 -29.19 6.70
N MET A 576 -13.47 -28.92 5.58
CA MET A 576 -12.66 -27.72 5.38
C MET A 576 -13.29 -26.86 4.30
N CYS A 577 -13.55 -25.59 4.62
CA CYS A 577 -14.00 -24.56 3.69
C CYS A 577 -12.79 -23.77 3.18
N LEU A 578 -12.49 -23.90 1.89
CA LEU A 578 -11.34 -23.32 1.21
C LEU A 578 -11.79 -22.18 0.28
N PRO A 579 -11.71 -20.90 0.68
CA PRO A 579 -12.09 -19.77 -0.17
C PRO A 579 -11.23 -19.69 -1.43
N GLN A 580 -11.84 -19.67 -2.60
CA GLN A 580 -11.16 -19.58 -3.88
C GLN A 580 -11.09 -18.11 -4.30
N VAL A 581 -9.88 -17.60 -4.54
CA VAL A 581 -9.73 -16.21 -5.00
C VAL A 581 -9.90 -16.10 -6.51
N PRO A 582 -10.70 -15.12 -6.99
CA PRO A 582 -10.81 -14.85 -8.41
C PRO A 582 -9.55 -14.17 -8.93
N SER A 583 -9.25 -14.38 -10.22
CA SER A 583 -8.25 -13.58 -10.92
C SER A 583 -8.84 -12.19 -11.20
N CYS A 584 -8.41 -11.18 -10.45
CA CYS A 584 -8.95 -9.82 -10.59
C CYS A 584 -7.95 -8.72 -10.20
N VAL A 585 -8.33 -7.45 -10.48
CA VAL A 585 -7.56 -6.22 -10.22
C VAL A 585 -8.40 -5.18 -9.46
#